data_AF-I1LV78-F1
#
_entry.id   AF-I1LV78-F1
#
_cell.length_a   1.000
_cell.length_b   1.000
_cell.length_c   1.000
_cell.angle_alpha   90.00
_cell.angle_beta   90.00
_cell.angle_gamma   90.00
#
_symmetry.space_group_name_H-M   'P 1'
#
loop_
_entity.id
_entity.type
_entity.pdbx_description
1 polymer ?
#
loop_
_entity_poly.entity_id
_entity_poly.type
_entity_poly.pdbx_seq_one_letter_code
_entity_poly.pdbx_strand_id
1 'polypeptide(L)'
;MESVKPSAVTPRKKLARNFAKVLHVKALIGIASVDGLKNVISDANLKDEGNIGKSKATLNWSESFNEDDDEDLQEREANEALLAKLFASISTVKAAYAELQYAQSPFDPDGIEAADQLLVSELKNLSELKQCYLKKQFDPSPKTAILEAESKELQGVIKTYEIMGKKLESQVRLKDSEIIFLREKLEEANRQNKAIEKRLNQSGQLSGLDNLHITGLSPSHFITVLRHTVRSIRNFVRLIVDEMRYAGWDVDATVDAIEQNVVYMAEDHKCFAIEAFVCREMFDAFHIPNFALSSESLLDKNRRQQWFFGKFNEMKSMKAKYYLAEKPRSSFAKFCRVKYSRLVHPKMESSFFGNQSHRNLVNAGGFPDTEFFASFAEMAKRVWLLHCLAFSYEPQASIFQVGKGCRFSDVYMESVNDEVFLYSEVESDPQVAFTVVPGFRIGKTVLQCQVYLSQHQTKVKKKITSTKQR
;
A
#
# COMPACT_ATOMS: atom_id res chain seq x y z
N MET A 1 -49.82 5.42 -21.04
CA MET A 1 -48.57 6.22 -20.94
C MET A 1 -47.42 5.28 -21.26
N GLU A 2 -46.73 5.54 -22.35
CA GLU A 2 -45.69 4.65 -22.86
C GLU A 2 -44.55 4.46 -21.85
N SER A 3 -44.12 3.21 -21.78
CA SER A 3 -43.05 2.66 -20.97
C SER A 3 -41.71 3.30 -21.33
N VAL A 4 -41.09 3.93 -20.32
CA VAL A 4 -39.73 4.48 -20.40
C VAL A 4 -38.75 3.32 -20.63
N LYS A 5 -38.22 3.24 -21.85
CA LYS A 5 -37.06 2.40 -22.17
C LYS A 5 -35.84 2.94 -21.39
N PRO A 6 -35.09 2.10 -20.67
CA PRO A 6 -33.86 2.52 -20.00
C PRO A 6 -32.79 2.79 -21.07
N SER A 7 -32.62 4.08 -21.39
CA SER A 7 -31.55 4.54 -22.27
C SER A 7 -30.21 4.52 -21.52
N ALA A 8 -29.26 3.82 -22.12
CA ALA A 8 -27.82 3.97 -21.97
C ALA A 8 -27.22 3.81 -20.56
N VAL A 9 -27.01 2.55 -20.18
CA VAL A 9 -25.94 2.17 -19.24
C VAL A 9 -24.64 2.77 -19.75
N THR A 10 -24.16 3.81 -19.08
CA THR A 10 -22.89 4.46 -19.44
C THR A 10 -21.77 3.44 -19.22
N PRO A 11 -20.90 3.17 -20.21
CA PRO A 11 -19.90 2.12 -20.07
C PRO A 11 -18.93 2.47 -18.95
N ARG A 12 -18.68 1.49 -18.06
CA ARG A 12 -17.77 1.56 -16.89
C ARG A 12 -16.43 2.28 -17.16
N LYS A 13 -15.96 2.31 -18.41
CA LYS A 13 -14.73 3.00 -18.85
C LYS A 13 -14.77 4.54 -18.71
N LYS A 14 -15.95 5.18 -18.72
CA LYS A 14 -16.04 6.66 -18.55
C LYS A 14 -15.84 7.10 -17.09
N LEU A 15 -16.28 6.29 -16.12
CA LEU A 15 -16.07 6.58 -14.70
C LEU A 15 -14.58 6.50 -14.34
N ALA A 16 -13.86 5.45 -14.78
CA ALA A 16 -12.44 5.29 -14.51
C ALA A 16 -11.60 6.49 -15.02
N ARG A 17 -11.90 7.01 -16.21
CA ARG A 17 -11.21 8.19 -16.76
C ARG A 17 -11.48 9.48 -15.98
N ASN A 18 -12.68 9.63 -15.44
CA ASN A 18 -13.01 10.80 -14.63
C ASN A 18 -12.34 10.75 -13.26
N PHE A 19 -12.25 9.57 -12.63
CA PHE A 19 -11.56 9.40 -11.34
C PHE A 19 -10.04 9.64 -11.45
N ALA A 20 -9.38 9.16 -12.51
CA ALA A 20 -7.95 9.40 -12.72
C ALA A 20 -7.62 10.89 -12.97
N LYS A 21 -8.48 11.63 -13.69
CA LYS A 21 -8.31 13.07 -13.88
C LYS A 21 -8.44 13.85 -12.57
N VAL A 22 -9.34 13.43 -11.67
CA VAL A 22 -9.52 14.07 -10.36
C VAL A 22 -8.32 13.83 -9.45
N LEU A 23 -7.67 12.67 -9.54
CA LEU A 23 -6.43 12.38 -8.79
C LEU A 23 -5.24 13.23 -9.29
N HIS A 24 -5.11 13.44 -10.60
CA HIS A 24 -4.08 14.34 -11.15
C HIS A 24 -4.30 15.80 -10.73
N VAL A 25 -5.55 16.26 -10.65
CA VAL A 25 -5.85 17.62 -10.16
C VAL A 25 -5.53 17.75 -8.67
N LYS A 26 -5.76 16.72 -7.84
CA LYS A 26 -5.37 16.73 -6.43
C LYS A 26 -3.86 16.70 -6.21
N ALA A 27 -3.09 16.02 -7.08
CA ALA A 27 -1.63 16.04 -7.02
C ALA A 27 -1.04 17.41 -7.42
N LEU A 28 -1.72 18.14 -8.31
CA LEU A 28 -1.31 19.48 -8.75
C LEU A 28 -1.69 20.60 -7.76
N ILE A 29 -2.74 20.43 -6.96
CA ILE A 29 -3.13 21.38 -5.89
C ILE A 29 -2.37 21.04 -4.59
N GLY A 30 -1.20 20.41 -4.71
CA GLY A 30 -0.27 20.15 -3.60
C GLY A 30 0.01 21.44 -2.83
N ILE A 31 -0.62 21.51 -1.65
CA ILE A 31 -0.43 22.51 -0.61
C ILE A 31 1.06 22.69 -0.40
N ALA A 32 1.55 23.90 -0.67
CA ALA A 32 2.96 24.26 -0.58
C ALA A 32 3.50 23.95 0.82
N SER A 33 4.59 23.18 0.86
CA SER A 33 5.34 22.85 2.07
C SER A 33 5.95 24.11 2.70
N VAL A 34 6.01 24.11 4.03
CA VAL A 34 6.39 25.22 4.93
C VAL A 34 7.86 25.66 4.80
N ASP A 35 8.66 25.06 3.91
CA ASP A 35 10.05 25.47 3.69
C ASP A 35 10.21 26.81 2.93
N GLY A 36 9.14 27.36 2.36
CA GLY A 36 9.17 28.68 1.73
C GLY A 36 9.36 29.87 2.68
N LEU A 37 9.14 29.69 4.00
CA LEU A 37 9.19 30.79 4.96
C LEU A 37 10.58 31.04 5.57
N LYS A 38 11.55 30.14 5.35
CA LYS A 38 12.91 30.30 5.88
C LYS A 38 13.79 31.27 5.08
N ASN A 39 13.43 31.59 3.84
CA ASN A 39 14.27 32.43 2.97
C ASN A 39 14.02 33.94 3.10
N VAL A 40 13.10 34.40 3.96
CA VAL A 40 12.84 35.85 4.15
C VAL A 40 13.53 36.41 5.40
N ILE A 41 14.00 35.56 6.31
CA ILE A 41 14.60 36.04 7.58
C ILE A 41 16.13 36.22 7.49
N SER A 42 16.78 35.71 6.43
CA SER A 42 18.24 35.76 6.30
C SER A 42 18.81 37.07 5.75
N ASP A 43 18.02 38.08 5.39
CA ASP A 43 18.52 39.32 4.77
C ASP A 43 18.47 40.59 5.64
N ALA A 44 18.17 40.47 6.93
CA ALA A 44 18.15 41.60 7.85
C ALA A 44 19.15 41.41 9.00
N ASN A 45 20.44 41.34 8.68
CA ASN A 45 21.47 41.55 9.69
C ASN A 45 22.80 42.06 9.12
N LEU A 46 23.36 43.06 9.80
CA LEU A 46 24.74 43.55 9.83
C LEU A 46 25.21 44.55 8.75
N LYS A 47 25.11 45.84 9.09
CA LYS A 47 26.15 46.85 8.83
C LYS A 47 26.35 47.73 10.06
N ASP A 48 27.07 47.18 11.01
CA ASP A 48 27.87 47.89 12.00
C ASP A 48 29.30 47.98 11.40
N GLU A 49 29.90 49.18 11.35
CA GLU A 49 31.36 49.40 11.18
C GLU A 49 31.70 50.92 11.14
N GLY A 50 32.57 51.33 12.07
CA GLY A 50 33.48 52.48 11.94
C GLY A 50 33.06 53.71 12.77
N ASN A 51 33.86 54.27 13.69
CA ASN A 51 35.31 54.25 13.75
C ASN A 51 35.80 54.75 15.13
N ILE A 52 36.73 53.98 15.71
CA ILE A 52 37.46 54.29 16.93
C ILE A 52 38.56 55.32 16.62
N GLY A 53 38.45 56.53 17.18
CA GLY A 53 39.46 57.58 17.09
C GLY A 53 39.97 58.00 18.47
N LYS A 54 41.20 57.60 18.78
CA LYS A 54 41.95 57.94 20.00
C LYS A 54 42.41 59.41 19.97
N SER A 55 42.19 60.17 21.05
CA SER A 55 43.19 61.15 21.54
C SER A 55 42.93 61.61 22.96
N LYS A 56 43.91 61.32 23.83
CA LYS A 56 44.17 61.96 25.13
C LYS A 56 44.16 63.50 25.01
N ALA A 57 43.29 64.16 25.75
CA ALA A 57 43.53 65.51 26.25
C ALA A 57 42.78 65.67 27.58
N THR A 58 43.53 65.58 28.66
CA THR A 58 43.10 65.92 30.01
C THR A 58 42.77 67.42 30.06
N LEU A 59 41.49 67.76 30.10
CA LEU A 59 41.00 69.07 30.53
C LEU A 59 39.75 68.86 31.39
N ASN A 60 39.89 69.20 32.67
CA ASN A 60 38.80 69.28 33.63
C ASN A 60 37.72 70.25 33.11
N TRP A 61 36.57 69.71 32.71
CA TRP A 61 35.27 70.36 32.73
C TRP A 61 34.32 69.44 33.48
N SER A 62 34.48 69.41 34.80
CA SER A 62 33.43 69.00 35.73
C SER A 62 32.43 70.16 35.82
N GLU A 63 31.13 69.84 35.74
CA GLU A 63 29.95 70.68 36.05
C GLU A 63 29.20 71.39 34.92
N SER A 64 29.39 70.97 33.66
CA SER A 64 28.32 71.08 32.65
C SER A 64 27.92 69.67 32.20
N PHE A 65 27.46 68.86 33.16
CA PHE A 65 26.79 67.60 32.84
C PHE A 65 25.37 67.95 32.38
N ASN A 66 25.29 68.19 31.07
CA ASN A 66 24.14 68.14 30.17
C ASN A 66 22.77 67.85 30.82
N GLU A 67 21.98 68.90 31.08
CA GLU A 67 20.52 68.76 31.20
C GLU A 67 19.93 68.06 29.96
N ASP A 68 20.56 68.26 28.79
CA ASP A 68 20.23 67.55 27.54
C ASP A 68 20.38 66.01 27.65
N ASP A 69 21.37 65.49 28.40
CA ASP A 69 21.56 64.03 28.55
C ASP A 69 20.46 63.43 29.44
N ASP A 70 20.00 64.15 30.47
CA ASP A 70 18.94 63.69 31.36
C ASP A 70 17.56 63.73 30.69
N GLU A 71 17.27 64.77 29.89
CA GLU A 71 16.04 64.85 29.08
C GLU A 71 15.99 63.73 28.02
N ASP A 72 17.11 63.49 27.31
CA ASP A 72 17.22 62.41 26.32
C ASP A 72 17.05 61.02 26.97
N LEU A 73 17.62 60.81 28.17
CA LEU A 73 17.43 59.57 28.93
C LEU A 73 15.97 59.37 29.36
N GLN A 74 15.29 60.44 29.80
CA GLN A 74 13.90 60.37 30.23
C GLN A 74 12.95 60.11 29.05
N GLU A 75 13.15 60.76 27.89
CA GLU A 75 12.40 60.48 26.66
C GLU A 75 12.64 59.04 26.18
N ARG A 76 13.86 58.51 26.34
CA ARG A 76 14.18 57.12 26.01
C ARG A 76 13.47 56.11 26.91
N GLU A 77 13.52 56.27 28.24
CA GLU A 77 12.81 55.38 29.18
C GLU A 77 11.29 55.42 28.94
N ALA A 78 10.76 56.62 28.66
CA ALA A 78 9.35 56.80 28.35
C ALA A 78 8.92 56.12 27.03
N ASN A 79 9.76 56.20 26.00
CA ASN A 79 9.52 55.50 24.73
C ASN A 79 9.60 53.98 24.88
N GLU A 80 10.51 53.47 25.73
CA GLU A 80 10.60 52.04 26.05
C GLU A 80 9.34 51.54 26.77
N ALA A 81 8.81 52.31 27.72
CA ALA A 81 7.53 52.02 28.38
C ALA A 81 6.35 51.98 27.39
N LEU A 82 6.29 52.94 26.46
CA LEU A 82 5.27 52.95 25.41
C LEU A 82 5.39 51.72 24.49
N LEU A 83 6.61 51.36 24.10
CA LEU A 83 6.88 50.20 23.25
C LEU A 83 6.49 48.89 23.95
N ALA A 84 6.80 48.74 25.24
CA ALA A 84 6.37 47.61 26.04
C ALA A 84 4.84 47.49 26.08
N LYS A 85 4.11 48.60 26.29
CA LYS A 85 2.63 48.62 26.25
C LYS A 85 2.08 48.25 24.86
N LEU A 86 2.76 48.65 23.79
CA LEU A 86 2.39 48.26 22.43
C LEU A 86 2.52 46.74 22.23
N PHE A 87 3.64 46.13 22.63
CA PHE A 87 3.82 44.67 22.54
C PHE A 87 2.82 43.92 23.41
N ALA A 88 2.57 44.39 24.63
CA ALA A 88 1.55 43.82 25.52
C ALA A 88 0.16 43.79 24.86
N SER A 89 -0.26 44.92 24.27
CA SER A 89 -1.55 45.05 23.60
C SER A 89 -1.65 44.15 22.36
N ILE A 90 -0.58 44.08 21.54
CA ILE A 90 -0.51 43.16 20.39
C ILE A 90 -0.62 41.70 20.83
N SER A 91 0.04 41.32 21.92
CA SER A 91 -0.03 39.97 22.48
C SER A 91 -1.43 39.64 23.00
N THR A 92 -2.13 40.61 23.61
CA THR A 92 -3.55 40.44 23.99
C THR A 92 -4.47 40.30 22.78
N VAL A 93 -4.26 41.09 21.70
CA VAL A 93 -5.01 40.93 20.44
C VAL A 93 -4.81 39.55 19.83
N LYS A 94 -3.57 39.03 19.82
CA LYS A 94 -3.28 37.67 19.33
C LYS A 94 -4.01 36.61 20.16
N ALA A 95 -4.04 36.76 21.49
CA ALA A 95 -4.75 35.85 22.37
C ALA A 95 -6.28 35.89 22.13
N ALA A 96 -6.86 37.09 21.99
CA ALA A 96 -8.27 37.27 21.68
C ALA A 96 -8.63 36.66 20.32
N TYR A 97 -7.77 36.82 19.31
CA TYR A 97 -7.96 36.20 18.01
C TYR A 97 -7.88 34.66 18.06
N ALA A 98 -6.96 34.10 18.85
CA ALA A 98 -6.90 32.66 19.07
C ALA A 98 -8.18 32.14 19.75
N GLU A 99 -8.70 32.88 20.74
CA GLU A 99 -9.95 32.56 21.45
C GLU A 99 -11.14 32.58 20.50
N LEU A 100 -11.23 33.60 19.64
CA LEU A 100 -12.23 33.71 18.59
C LEU A 100 -12.20 32.49 17.65
N GLN A 101 -11.01 32.07 17.20
CA GLN A 101 -10.87 30.90 16.34
C GLN A 101 -11.26 29.59 17.05
N TYR A 102 -10.97 29.47 18.34
CA TYR A 102 -11.31 28.30 19.14
C TYR A 102 -12.84 28.21 19.37
N ALA A 103 -13.48 29.32 19.71
CA ALA A 103 -14.91 29.44 19.92
C ALA A 103 -15.75 29.22 18.64
N GLN A 104 -15.13 29.19 17.46
CA GLN A 104 -15.84 28.83 16.23
C GLN A 104 -16.06 27.32 16.07
N SER A 105 -15.32 26.47 16.78
CA SER A 105 -15.45 25.00 16.64
C SER A 105 -15.07 24.24 17.92
N PRO A 106 -16.07 23.73 18.68
CA PRO A 106 -17.51 23.85 18.44
C PRO A 106 -18.00 25.31 18.55
N PHE A 107 -19.10 25.64 17.86
CA PHE A 107 -19.65 26.99 17.84
C PHE A 107 -20.11 27.43 19.24
N ASP A 108 -19.45 28.44 19.79
CA ASP A 108 -19.67 29.04 21.09
C ASP A 108 -19.91 30.56 20.91
N PRO A 109 -21.17 31.00 20.84
CA PRO A 109 -21.49 32.40 20.58
C PRO A 109 -21.02 33.34 21.70
N ASP A 110 -21.08 32.89 22.96
CA ASP A 110 -20.66 33.69 24.12
C ASP A 110 -19.13 33.87 24.12
N GLY A 111 -18.39 32.80 23.79
CA GLY A 111 -16.94 32.87 23.61
C GLY A 111 -16.53 33.76 22.43
N ILE A 112 -17.28 33.74 21.33
CA ILE A 112 -17.06 34.63 20.17
C ILE A 112 -17.29 36.10 20.58
N GLU A 113 -18.39 36.39 21.26
CA GLU A 113 -18.71 37.75 21.70
C GLU A 113 -17.67 38.28 22.69
N ALA A 114 -17.27 37.48 23.68
CA ALA A 114 -16.24 37.87 24.65
C ALA A 114 -14.88 38.14 23.99
N ALA A 115 -14.48 37.30 23.02
CA ALA A 115 -13.24 37.48 22.27
C ALA A 115 -13.28 38.72 21.38
N ASP A 116 -14.41 39.01 20.72
CA ASP A 116 -14.61 40.21 19.91
C ASP A 116 -14.57 41.49 20.76
N GLN A 117 -15.27 41.50 21.90
CA GLN A 117 -15.23 42.62 22.84
C GLN A 117 -13.81 42.91 23.35
N LEU A 118 -13.04 41.86 23.66
CA LEU A 118 -11.63 41.99 24.06
C LEU A 118 -10.75 42.52 22.93
N LEU A 119 -10.98 42.08 21.69
CA LEU A 119 -10.24 42.56 20.53
C LEU A 119 -10.53 44.06 20.29
N VAL A 120 -11.81 44.46 20.34
CA VAL A 120 -12.23 45.84 20.16
C VAL A 120 -11.67 46.75 21.27
N SER A 121 -11.65 46.29 22.53
CA SER A 121 -11.09 47.07 23.64
C SER A 121 -9.58 47.28 23.49
N GLU A 122 -8.83 46.26 23.08
CA GLU A 122 -7.39 46.39 22.83
C GLU A 122 -7.08 47.24 21.59
N LEU A 123 -7.91 47.22 20.54
CA LEU A 123 -7.75 48.14 19.40
C LEU A 123 -7.99 49.61 19.82
N LYS A 124 -8.93 49.86 20.73
CA LYS A 124 -9.13 51.20 21.31
C LYS A 124 -7.92 51.62 22.15
N ASN A 125 -7.41 50.72 22.99
CA ASN A 125 -6.19 50.93 23.77
C ASN A 125 -4.97 51.26 22.88
N LEU A 126 -4.79 50.53 21.77
CA LEU A 126 -3.76 50.84 20.77
C LEU A 126 -3.94 52.24 20.14
N SER A 127 -5.18 52.65 19.89
CA SER A 127 -5.47 54.00 19.41
C SER A 127 -5.14 55.07 20.46
N GLU A 128 -5.38 54.81 21.74
CA GLU A 128 -4.99 55.70 22.84
C GLU A 128 -3.47 55.80 22.98
N LEU A 129 -2.74 54.69 22.93
CA LEU A 129 -1.28 54.67 22.94
C LEU A 129 -0.70 55.51 21.79
N LYS A 130 -1.29 55.41 20.59
CA LYS A 130 -0.91 56.27 19.45
C LYS A 130 -1.11 57.76 19.76
N GLN A 131 -2.22 58.13 20.42
CA GLN A 131 -2.47 59.52 20.81
C GLN A 131 -1.51 60.01 21.90
N CYS A 132 -1.19 59.17 22.88
CA CYS A 132 -0.20 59.48 23.92
C CYS A 132 1.17 59.79 23.30
N TYR A 133 1.63 58.97 22.34
CA TYR A 133 2.85 59.23 21.59
C TYR A 133 2.84 60.57 20.87
N LEU A 134 1.79 60.84 20.08
CA LEU A 134 1.69 62.07 19.29
C LEU A 134 1.62 63.34 20.16
N LYS A 135 1.04 63.24 21.37
CA LYS A 135 0.95 64.35 22.33
C LYS A 135 2.13 64.43 23.30
N LYS A 136 3.14 63.55 23.16
CA LYS A 136 4.25 63.39 24.13
C LYS A 136 3.76 63.23 25.59
N GLN A 137 2.65 62.51 25.78
CA GLN A 137 2.10 62.19 27.09
C GLN A 137 2.66 60.85 27.56
N PHE A 138 3.68 60.92 28.40
CA PHE A 138 4.39 59.75 28.90
C PHE A 138 3.92 59.34 30.30
N ASP A 139 4.16 58.08 30.65
CA ASP A 139 3.88 57.58 31.99
C ASP A 139 4.74 58.28 33.05
N PRO A 140 4.17 58.60 34.22
CA PRO A 140 4.93 59.24 35.31
C PRO A 140 6.00 58.33 35.92
N SER A 141 5.88 57.00 35.76
CA SER A 141 6.88 56.02 36.18
C SER A 141 7.13 55.00 35.06
N PRO A 142 8.05 55.30 34.12
CA PRO A 142 8.34 54.41 32.99
C PRO A 142 8.74 52.99 33.42
N LYS A 143 9.56 52.85 34.46
CA LYS A 143 10.05 51.53 34.94
C LYS A 143 8.92 50.63 35.45
N THR A 144 7.96 51.19 36.18
CA THR A 144 6.79 50.44 36.64
C THR A 144 5.90 50.04 35.45
N ALA A 145 5.69 50.98 34.51
CA ALA A 145 4.89 50.74 33.32
C ALA A 145 5.50 49.65 32.40
N ILE A 146 6.82 49.60 32.26
CA ILE A 146 7.53 48.53 31.52
C ILE A 146 7.23 47.17 32.14
N LEU A 147 7.45 47.01 33.46
CA LEU A 147 7.24 45.73 34.13
C LEU A 147 5.78 45.24 34.06
N GLU A 148 4.82 46.16 34.23
CA GLU A 148 3.39 45.84 34.08
C GLU A 148 3.05 45.41 32.65
N ALA A 149 3.61 46.10 31.65
CA ALA A 149 3.40 45.80 30.25
C ALA A 149 4.03 44.45 29.86
N GLU A 150 5.26 44.17 30.27
CA GLU A 150 5.93 42.88 30.06
C GLU A 150 5.15 41.74 30.71
N SER A 151 4.62 41.94 31.93
CA SER A 151 3.76 40.96 32.59
C SER A 151 2.47 40.72 31.80
N LYS A 152 1.82 41.77 31.28
CA LYS A 152 0.62 41.66 30.42
C LYS A 152 0.95 40.95 29.10
N GLU A 153 2.12 41.23 28.51
CA GLU A 153 2.59 40.56 27.29
C GLU A 153 2.74 39.06 27.50
N LEU A 154 3.45 38.65 28.57
CA LEU A 154 3.64 37.25 28.91
C LEU A 154 2.30 36.53 29.16
N GLN A 155 1.35 37.19 29.83
CA GLN A 155 0.00 36.65 30.01
C GLN A 155 -0.73 36.43 28.67
N GLY A 156 -0.63 37.38 27.74
CA GLY A 156 -1.20 37.23 26.40
C GLY A 156 -0.58 36.07 25.62
N VAL A 157 0.75 35.93 25.69
CA VAL A 157 1.47 34.81 25.05
C VAL A 157 1.05 33.46 25.65
N ILE A 158 1.02 33.34 26.99
CA ILE A 158 0.58 32.12 27.68
C ILE A 158 -0.85 31.76 27.28
N LYS A 159 -1.78 32.72 27.33
CA LYS A 159 -3.18 32.51 26.94
C LYS A 159 -3.30 32.00 25.50
N THR A 160 -2.51 32.55 24.57
CA THR A 160 -2.48 32.08 23.18
C THR A 160 -2.06 30.61 23.10
N TYR A 161 -0.99 30.22 23.80
CA TYR A 161 -0.54 28.83 23.83
C TYR A 161 -1.55 27.89 24.48
N GLU A 162 -2.22 28.30 25.56
CA GLU A 162 -3.27 27.50 26.20
C GLU A 162 -4.43 27.20 25.24
N ILE A 163 -4.90 28.21 24.51
CA ILE A 163 -6.00 28.06 23.56
C ILE A 163 -5.59 27.16 22.39
N MET A 164 -4.40 27.39 21.83
CA MET A 164 -3.87 26.53 20.77
C MET A 164 -3.66 25.09 21.24
N GLY A 165 -3.21 24.89 22.48
CA GLY A 165 -3.08 23.59 23.11
C GLY A 165 -4.42 22.85 23.20
N LYS A 166 -5.47 23.51 23.70
CA LYS A 166 -6.83 22.95 23.76
C LYS A 166 -7.36 22.57 22.37
N LYS A 167 -7.12 23.41 21.36
CA LYS A 167 -7.51 23.15 19.96
C LYS A 167 -6.81 21.90 19.40
N LEU A 168 -5.51 21.76 19.64
CA LEU A 168 -4.77 20.60 19.17
C LEU A 168 -5.20 19.33 19.91
N GLU A 169 -5.44 19.41 21.21
CA GLU A 169 -5.93 18.27 22.00
C GLU A 169 -7.29 17.78 21.51
N SER A 170 -8.24 18.68 21.22
CA SER A 170 -9.54 18.29 20.69
C SER A 170 -9.44 17.63 19.30
N GLN A 171 -8.54 18.12 18.44
CA GLN A 171 -8.27 17.50 17.14
C GLN A 171 -7.66 16.10 17.27
N VAL A 172 -6.71 15.92 18.19
CA VAL A 172 -6.13 14.60 18.48
C VAL A 172 -7.22 13.62 18.94
N ARG A 173 -8.07 14.01 19.88
CA ARG A 173 -9.18 13.16 20.36
C ARG A 173 -10.17 12.77 19.25
N LEU A 174 -10.49 13.71 18.35
CA LEU A 174 -11.34 13.42 17.18
C LEU A 174 -10.69 12.42 16.24
N LYS A 175 -9.39 12.58 15.96
CA LYS A 175 -8.63 11.63 15.13
C LYS A 175 -8.48 10.26 15.77
N ASP A 176 -8.27 10.19 17.08
CA ASP A 176 -8.23 8.93 17.80
C ASP A 176 -9.57 8.18 17.71
N SER A 177 -10.68 8.90 17.85
CA SER A 177 -12.02 8.34 17.68
C SER A 177 -12.27 7.84 16.25
N GLU A 178 -11.83 8.59 15.24
CA GLU A 178 -11.90 8.19 13.83
C GLU A 178 -11.06 6.93 13.56
N ILE A 179 -9.86 6.84 14.13
CA ILE A 179 -8.98 5.66 14.03
C ILE A 179 -9.67 4.43 14.64
N ILE A 180 -10.25 4.55 15.84
CA ILE A 180 -10.97 3.44 16.49
C ILE A 180 -12.14 2.97 15.62
N PHE A 181 -12.97 3.90 15.13
CA PHE A 181 -14.09 3.58 14.25
C PHE A 181 -13.65 2.87 12.96
N LEU A 182 -12.59 3.35 12.31
CA LEU A 182 -12.06 2.75 11.09
C LEU A 182 -11.49 1.35 11.34
N ARG A 183 -10.83 1.12 12.50
CA ARG A 183 -10.36 -0.21 12.90
C ARG A 183 -11.52 -1.20 13.08
N GLU A 184 -12.60 -0.79 13.74
CA GLU A 184 -13.79 -1.64 13.88
C GLU A 184 -14.43 -1.98 12.52
N LYS A 185 -14.50 -0.99 11.61
CA LYS A 185 -14.99 -1.21 10.24
C LYS A 185 -14.11 -2.19 9.46
N LEU A 186 -12.79 -2.10 9.60
CA LEU A 186 -11.84 -3.03 8.99
C LEU A 186 -12.02 -4.45 9.54
N GLU A 187 -12.19 -4.60 10.86
CA GLU A 187 -12.44 -5.90 11.49
C GLU A 187 -13.76 -6.54 11.05
N GLU A 188 -14.83 -5.75 10.94
CA GLU A 188 -16.11 -6.20 10.40
C GLU A 188 -15.98 -6.66 8.94
N ALA A 189 -15.33 -5.86 8.09
CA ALA A 189 -15.06 -6.24 6.70
C ALA A 189 -14.23 -7.53 6.60
N ASN A 190 -13.22 -7.69 7.46
CA ASN A 190 -12.42 -8.91 7.54
C ASN A 190 -13.24 -10.14 8.01
N ARG A 191 -14.16 -9.97 8.96
CA ARG A 191 -15.09 -11.04 9.38
C ARG A 191 -16.01 -11.45 8.24
N GLN A 192 -16.56 -10.50 7.49
CA GLN A 192 -17.38 -10.75 6.31
C GLN A 192 -16.58 -11.45 5.20
N ASN A 193 -15.37 -11.00 4.91
CA ASN A 193 -14.46 -11.64 3.94
C ASN A 193 -14.16 -13.09 4.35
N LYS A 194 -13.82 -13.35 5.62
CA LYS A 194 -13.62 -14.71 6.14
C LYS A 194 -14.88 -15.58 6.00
N ALA A 195 -16.07 -15.02 6.21
CA ALA A 195 -17.33 -15.75 6.05
C ALA A 195 -17.61 -16.08 4.57
N ILE A 196 -17.39 -15.14 3.65
CA ILE A 196 -17.49 -15.36 2.20
C ILE A 196 -16.47 -16.40 1.75
N GLU A 197 -15.23 -16.31 2.23
CA GLU A 197 -14.17 -17.28 1.93
C GLU A 197 -14.54 -18.68 2.40
N LYS A 198 -15.08 -18.82 3.62
CA LYS A 198 -15.61 -20.10 4.15
C LYS A 198 -16.74 -20.64 3.27
N ARG A 199 -17.73 -19.82 2.90
CA ARG A 199 -18.84 -20.24 2.00
C ARG A 199 -18.33 -20.69 0.64
N LEU A 200 -17.37 -19.95 0.08
CA LEU A 200 -16.75 -20.27 -1.20
C LEU A 200 -15.83 -21.51 -1.10
N ASN A 201 -15.25 -21.80 0.08
CA ASN A 201 -14.47 -23.02 0.33
C ASN A 201 -15.37 -24.24 0.56
N GLN A 202 -16.51 -24.09 1.24
CA GLN A 202 -17.52 -25.14 1.43
C GLN A 202 -18.15 -25.55 0.10
N SER A 203 -18.45 -24.59 -0.79
CA SER A 203 -18.84 -24.92 -2.17
C SER A 203 -17.72 -25.58 -2.99
N GLY A 204 -16.50 -25.65 -2.44
CA GLY A 204 -15.33 -26.27 -3.06
C GLY A 204 -15.05 -27.73 -2.67
N GLN A 205 -15.92 -28.35 -1.89
CA GLN A 205 -16.03 -29.81 -1.99
C GLN A 205 -16.56 -30.11 -3.40
N LEU A 206 -15.86 -30.97 -4.14
CA LEU A 206 -16.28 -31.43 -5.47
C LEU A 206 -17.57 -32.28 -5.40
N SER A 207 -18.44 -32.07 -4.42
CA SER A 207 -19.68 -32.82 -4.21
C SER A 207 -20.63 -32.73 -5.41
N GLY A 208 -20.57 -31.64 -6.18
CA GLY A 208 -21.24 -31.54 -7.47
C GLY A 208 -20.77 -32.57 -8.51
N LEU A 209 -19.64 -33.24 -8.27
CA LEU A 209 -19.08 -34.31 -9.09
C LEU A 209 -19.31 -35.72 -8.50
N ASP A 210 -20.12 -35.89 -7.45
CA ASP A 210 -20.28 -37.19 -6.77
C ASP A 210 -20.84 -38.27 -7.70
N ASN A 211 -21.77 -37.92 -8.60
CA ASN A 211 -22.42 -38.85 -9.54
C ASN A 211 -21.79 -38.88 -10.94
N LEU A 212 -20.52 -38.47 -11.09
CA LEU A 212 -19.88 -38.53 -12.41
C LEU A 212 -19.59 -39.98 -12.83
N HIS A 213 -20.10 -40.34 -14.01
CA HIS A 213 -19.62 -41.47 -14.78
C HIS A 213 -18.57 -41.01 -15.79
N ILE A 214 -17.61 -41.89 -16.11
CA ILE A 214 -16.52 -41.59 -17.05
C ILE A 214 -17.04 -41.17 -18.43
N THR A 215 -18.17 -41.73 -18.87
CA THR A 215 -18.84 -41.42 -20.14
C THR A 215 -19.50 -40.04 -20.14
N GLY A 216 -19.77 -39.45 -18.96
CA GLY A 216 -20.37 -38.12 -18.80
C GLY A 216 -19.35 -36.98 -18.66
N LEU A 217 -18.06 -37.26 -18.84
CA LEU A 217 -17.00 -36.26 -18.71
C LEU A 217 -17.09 -35.20 -19.82
N SER A 218 -17.62 -34.03 -19.48
CA SER A 218 -17.57 -32.82 -20.30
C SER A 218 -16.46 -31.85 -19.85
N PRO A 219 -16.02 -30.91 -20.70
CA PRO A 219 -15.03 -29.88 -20.34
C PRO A 219 -15.40 -29.02 -19.11
N SER A 220 -16.68 -28.86 -18.79
CA SER A 220 -17.12 -28.07 -17.62
C SER A 220 -16.64 -28.67 -16.29
N HIS A 221 -16.52 -30.00 -16.21
CA HIS A 221 -15.95 -30.67 -15.03
C HIS A 221 -14.48 -30.31 -14.84
N PHE A 222 -13.70 -30.32 -15.92
CA PHE A 222 -12.30 -29.91 -15.87
C PHE A 222 -12.15 -28.43 -15.51
N ILE A 223 -12.97 -27.54 -16.09
CA ILE A 223 -12.99 -26.11 -15.74
C ILE A 223 -13.25 -25.92 -14.24
N THR A 224 -14.19 -26.69 -13.68
CA THR A 224 -14.51 -26.64 -12.24
C THR A 224 -13.31 -27.05 -11.39
N VAL A 225 -12.68 -28.19 -11.69
CA VAL A 225 -11.49 -28.67 -10.95
C VAL A 225 -10.30 -27.72 -11.14
N LEU A 226 -10.10 -27.18 -12.34
CA LEU A 226 -9.06 -26.19 -12.63
C LEU A 226 -9.26 -24.92 -11.81
N ARG A 227 -10.49 -24.40 -11.73
CA ARG A 227 -10.82 -23.23 -10.89
C ARG A 227 -10.50 -23.47 -9.42
N HIS A 228 -10.81 -24.66 -8.89
CA HIS A 228 -10.43 -25.03 -7.52
C HIS A 228 -8.92 -25.15 -7.35
N THR A 229 -8.21 -25.65 -8.36
CA THR A 229 -6.75 -25.77 -8.38
C THR A 229 -6.09 -24.41 -8.33
N VAL A 230 -6.43 -23.49 -9.24
CA VAL A 230 -5.91 -22.12 -9.29
C VAL A 230 -6.18 -21.40 -7.97
N ARG A 231 -7.39 -21.54 -7.41
CA ARG A 231 -7.71 -20.93 -6.13
C ARG A 231 -6.85 -21.48 -4.99
N SER A 232 -6.63 -22.79 -4.94
CA SER A 232 -5.76 -23.39 -3.92
C SER A 232 -4.30 -22.97 -4.07
N ILE A 233 -3.83 -22.77 -5.31
CA ILE A 233 -2.51 -22.22 -5.60
C ILE A 233 -2.40 -20.80 -5.06
N ARG A 234 -3.35 -19.91 -5.38
CA ARG A 234 -3.37 -18.53 -4.88
C ARG A 234 -3.38 -18.43 -3.36
N ASN A 235 -4.16 -19.30 -2.70
CA ASN A 235 -4.18 -19.36 -1.23
C ASN A 235 -2.80 -19.75 -0.66
N PHE A 236 -2.12 -20.71 -1.29
CA PHE A 236 -0.77 -21.12 -0.89
C PHE A 236 0.29 -20.06 -1.21
N VAL A 237 0.16 -19.34 -2.33
CA VAL A 237 1.01 -18.19 -2.67
C VAL A 237 0.89 -17.10 -1.62
N ARG A 238 -0.34 -16.74 -1.21
CA ARG A 238 -0.57 -15.79 -0.12
C ARG A 238 0.16 -16.23 1.16
N LEU A 239 0.02 -17.50 1.53
CA LEU A 239 0.70 -18.06 2.69
C LEU A 239 2.23 -17.95 2.57
N ILE A 240 2.82 -18.29 1.42
CA ILE A 240 4.26 -18.15 1.19
C ILE A 240 4.69 -16.68 1.34
N VAL A 241 3.94 -15.74 0.77
CA VAL A 241 4.25 -14.30 0.85
C VAL A 241 4.19 -13.80 2.28
N ASP A 242 3.20 -14.25 3.06
CA ASP A 242 3.08 -13.90 4.47
C ASP A 242 4.27 -14.45 5.29
N GLU A 243 4.67 -15.70 5.06
CA GLU A 243 5.86 -16.31 5.69
C GLU A 243 7.16 -15.61 5.28
N MET A 244 7.30 -15.21 4.01
CA MET A 244 8.44 -14.43 3.52
C MET A 244 8.54 -13.09 4.24
N ARG A 245 7.43 -12.35 4.35
CA ARG A 245 7.39 -11.07 5.06
C ARG A 245 7.72 -11.23 6.54
N TYR A 246 7.18 -12.26 7.19
CA TYR A 246 7.47 -12.56 8.59
C TYR A 246 8.94 -12.90 8.84
N ALA A 247 9.56 -13.67 7.93
CA ALA A 247 10.97 -14.02 7.98
C ALA A 247 11.92 -12.89 7.52
N GLY A 248 11.40 -11.70 7.19
CA GLY A 248 12.20 -10.55 6.73
C GLY A 248 12.83 -10.76 5.35
N TRP A 249 12.23 -11.59 4.49
CA TRP A 249 12.71 -11.78 3.13
C TRP A 249 12.43 -10.56 2.27
N ASP A 250 13.39 -10.24 1.40
CA ASP A 250 13.19 -9.31 0.31
C ASP A 250 12.33 -9.98 -0.78
N VAL A 251 11.04 -9.64 -0.77
CA VAL A 251 10.05 -10.14 -1.73
C VAL A 251 10.39 -9.66 -3.15
N ASP A 252 10.97 -8.47 -3.30
CA ASP A 252 11.30 -7.89 -4.60
C ASP A 252 12.46 -8.63 -5.24
N ALA A 253 13.54 -8.85 -4.48
CA ALA A 253 14.65 -9.68 -4.93
C ALA A 253 14.20 -11.12 -5.26
N THR A 254 13.23 -11.65 -4.52
CA THR A 254 12.67 -12.98 -4.79
C THR A 254 11.90 -13.00 -6.12
N VAL A 255 11.09 -11.99 -6.38
CA VAL A 255 10.30 -11.86 -7.60
C VAL A 255 11.20 -11.67 -8.82
N ASP A 256 12.23 -10.82 -8.72
CA ASP A 256 13.23 -10.61 -9.77
C ASP A 256 14.04 -11.88 -10.07
N ALA A 257 14.29 -12.71 -9.06
CA ALA A 257 14.96 -14.00 -9.23
C ALA A 257 14.07 -15.02 -9.96
N ILE A 258 12.74 -14.93 -9.83
CA ILE A 258 11.79 -15.81 -10.52
C ILE A 258 11.61 -15.35 -11.97
N GLU A 259 11.28 -14.08 -12.20
CA GLU A 259 11.00 -13.51 -13.52
C GLU A 259 11.89 -12.30 -13.78
N GLN A 260 13.03 -12.53 -14.44
CA GLN A 260 14.04 -11.49 -14.65
C GLN A 260 13.55 -10.40 -15.62
N ASN A 261 13.86 -9.14 -15.27
CA ASN A 261 13.62 -7.96 -16.10
C ASN A 261 12.13 -7.78 -16.47
N VAL A 262 11.23 -7.90 -15.50
CA VAL A 262 9.81 -7.59 -15.67
C VAL A 262 9.47 -6.31 -14.90
N VAL A 263 8.85 -5.36 -15.58
CA VAL A 263 8.33 -4.14 -14.95
C VAL A 263 6.87 -4.38 -14.60
N TYR A 264 6.57 -4.43 -13.31
CA TYR A 264 5.22 -4.61 -12.79
C TYR A 264 4.47 -3.28 -12.77
N MET A 265 3.20 -3.28 -13.20
CA MET A 265 2.36 -2.07 -13.21
C MET A 265 1.87 -1.65 -11.81
N ALA A 266 1.86 -2.60 -10.86
CA ALA A 266 1.43 -2.39 -9.49
C ALA A 266 2.25 -3.31 -8.58
N GLU A 267 2.45 -2.89 -7.33
CA GLU A 267 3.18 -3.67 -6.32
C GLU A 267 2.55 -5.06 -6.09
N ASP A 268 1.21 -5.14 -6.05
CA ASP A 268 0.48 -6.40 -5.86
C ASP A 268 0.68 -7.40 -7.02
N HIS A 269 1.08 -6.92 -8.21
CA HIS A 269 1.34 -7.77 -9.37
C HIS A 269 2.54 -8.69 -9.20
N LYS A 270 3.46 -8.36 -8.29
CA LYS A 270 4.60 -9.21 -7.94
C LYS A 270 4.16 -10.60 -7.47
N CYS A 271 2.98 -10.72 -6.85
CA CYS A 271 2.38 -11.99 -6.46
C CYS A 271 2.14 -12.93 -7.66
N PHE A 272 1.88 -12.40 -8.87
CA PHE A 272 1.69 -13.23 -10.07
C PHE A 272 2.96 -13.96 -10.49
N ALA A 273 4.14 -13.40 -10.23
CA ALA A 273 5.41 -14.07 -10.50
C ALA A 273 5.61 -15.27 -9.56
N ILE A 274 5.27 -15.10 -8.29
CA ILE A 274 5.30 -16.19 -7.31
C ILE A 274 4.25 -17.24 -7.68
N GLU A 275 3.04 -16.84 -8.08
CA GLU A 275 2.01 -17.76 -8.60
C GLU A 275 2.51 -18.53 -9.84
N ALA A 276 3.18 -17.86 -10.77
CA ALA A 276 3.79 -18.49 -11.95
C ALA A 276 4.87 -19.53 -11.56
N PHE A 277 5.72 -19.22 -10.56
CA PHE A 277 6.68 -20.17 -10.00
C PHE A 277 5.98 -21.39 -9.42
N VAL A 278 4.97 -21.21 -8.56
CA VAL A 278 4.23 -22.32 -7.96
C VAL A 278 3.56 -23.17 -9.05
N CYS A 279 2.90 -22.54 -10.02
CA CYS A 279 2.31 -23.23 -11.16
C CYS A 279 3.35 -24.04 -11.94
N ARG A 280 4.50 -23.44 -12.27
CA ARG A 280 5.58 -24.10 -13.02
C ARG A 280 6.08 -25.35 -12.28
N GLU A 281 6.35 -25.24 -10.99
CA GLU A 281 6.80 -26.39 -10.20
C GLU A 281 5.73 -27.47 -10.05
N MET A 282 4.48 -27.08 -9.80
CA MET A 282 3.39 -28.03 -9.57
C MET A 282 2.92 -28.74 -10.85
N PHE A 283 2.87 -28.03 -11.98
CA PHE A 283 2.48 -28.57 -13.29
C PHE A 283 3.63 -29.15 -14.11
N ASP A 284 4.89 -29.05 -13.65
CA ASP A 284 6.00 -29.72 -14.32
C ASP A 284 5.71 -31.23 -14.49
N ALA A 285 5.97 -31.75 -15.69
CA ALA A 285 5.63 -33.12 -16.13
C ALA A 285 4.14 -33.51 -16.14
N PHE A 286 3.19 -32.55 -16.10
CA PHE A 286 1.74 -32.84 -16.12
C PHE A 286 1.28 -33.62 -17.36
N HIS A 287 1.94 -33.44 -18.51
CA HIS A 287 1.63 -34.17 -19.74
C HIS A 287 2.05 -35.65 -19.72
N ILE A 288 2.76 -36.11 -18.67
CA ILE A 288 3.25 -37.48 -18.53
C ILE A 288 2.44 -38.20 -17.44
N PRO A 289 1.98 -39.45 -17.66
CA PRO A 289 1.30 -40.23 -16.63
C PRO A 289 2.04 -40.25 -15.30
N ASN A 290 1.31 -40.06 -14.19
CA ASN A 290 1.86 -39.99 -12.83
C ASN A 290 3.05 -39.01 -12.67
N PHE A 291 3.14 -37.95 -13.49
CA PHE A 291 4.26 -37.00 -13.45
C PHE A 291 5.64 -37.66 -13.62
N ALA A 292 5.71 -38.78 -14.35
CA ALA A 292 6.91 -39.61 -14.48
C ALA A 292 7.45 -40.24 -13.17
N LEU A 293 6.63 -40.31 -12.11
CA LEU A 293 7.04 -40.82 -10.79
C LEU A 293 6.76 -42.31 -10.56
N SER A 294 6.03 -42.97 -11.47
CA SER A 294 5.65 -44.37 -11.36
C SER A 294 5.79 -45.07 -12.72
N SER A 295 6.35 -46.27 -12.71
CA SER A 295 6.49 -47.15 -13.87
C SER A 295 5.19 -47.88 -14.25
N GLU A 296 4.08 -47.62 -13.56
CA GLU A 296 2.73 -48.14 -13.87
C GLU A 296 2.17 -47.64 -15.23
N SER A 297 3.00 -47.01 -16.08
CA SER A 297 2.64 -46.44 -17.38
C SER A 297 2.32 -47.47 -18.48
N LEU A 298 2.44 -48.77 -18.21
CA LEU A 298 2.28 -49.85 -19.20
C LEU A 298 0.82 -50.28 -19.44
N LEU A 299 -0.18 -49.59 -18.90
CA LEU A 299 -1.58 -49.89 -19.16
C LEU A 299 -2.00 -49.46 -20.58
N ASP A 300 -2.79 -50.31 -21.25
CA ASP A 300 -3.53 -49.98 -22.47
C ASP A 300 -4.43 -48.73 -22.28
N LYS A 301 -4.71 -47.97 -23.34
CA LYS A 301 -5.36 -46.65 -23.30
C LYS A 301 -6.67 -46.63 -22.51
N ASN A 302 -7.59 -47.56 -22.80
CA ASN A 302 -8.88 -47.63 -22.11
C ASN A 302 -8.73 -48.00 -20.63
N ARG A 303 -7.82 -48.93 -20.30
CA ARG A 303 -7.53 -49.29 -18.91
C ARG A 303 -6.91 -48.13 -18.14
N ARG A 304 -6.07 -47.33 -18.80
CA ARG A 304 -5.44 -46.13 -18.24
C ARG A 304 -6.49 -45.07 -17.92
N GLN A 305 -7.41 -44.81 -18.84
CA GLN A 305 -8.51 -43.86 -18.65
C GLN A 305 -9.34 -44.20 -17.41
N GLN A 306 -9.80 -45.45 -17.30
CA GLN A 306 -10.57 -45.93 -16.16
C GLN A 306 -9.77 -45.89 -14.85
N TRP A 307 -8.47 -46.19 -14.91
CA TRP A 307 -7.59 -46.18 -13.74
C TRP A 307 -7.42 -44.78 -13.15
N PHE A 308 -7.15 -43.78 -13.99
CA PHE A 308 -7.05 -42.38 -13.54
C PHE A 308 -8.39 -41.86 -13.03
N PHE A 309 -9.50 -42.23 -13.66
CA PHE A 309 -10.83 -41.85 -13.19
C PHE A 309 -11.16 -42.48 -11.82
N GLY A 310 -10.75 -43.73 -11.61
CA GLY A 310 -10.81 -44.40 -10.30
C GLY A 310 -10.02 -43.63 -9.23
N LYS A 311 -8.79 -43.19 -9.54
CA LYS A 311 -7.98 -42.38 -8.63
C LYS A 311 -8.58 -41.01 -8.33
N PHE A 312 -9.20 -40.38 -9.32
CA PHE A 312 -9.96 -39.15 -9.12
C PHE A 312 -11.08 -39.35 -8.10
N ASN A 313 -11.92 -40.38 -8.29
CA ASN A 313 -13.06 -40.66 -7.41
C ASN A 313 -12.63 -41.11 -6.01
N GLU A 314 -11.54 -41.87 -5.87
CA GLU A 314 -10.99 -42.29 -4.58
C GLU A 314 -10.59 -41.08 -3.71
N MET A 315 -10.05 -40.02 -4.33
CA MET A 315 -9.44 -38.90 -3.62
C MET A 315 -10.32 -37.65 -3.53
N LYS A 316 -11.30 -37.46 -4.43
CA LYS A 316 -12.06 -36.20 -4.53
C LYS A 316 -12.67 -35.75 -3.21
N SER A 317 -13.25 -36.67 -2.44
CA SER A 317 -13.99 -36.40 -1.20
C SER A 317 -13.14 -36.45 0.08
N MET A 318 -11.92 -36.98 0.03
CA MET A 318 -11.04 -37.14 1.20
C MET A 318 -10.12 -35.93 1.38
N LYS A 319 -9.87 -35.46 2.61
CA LYS A 319 -8.88 -34.38 2.83
C LYS A 319 -7.46 -34.89 2.57
N ALA A 320 -6.60 -34.05 2.00
CA ALA A 320 -5.24 -34.43 1.63
C ALA A 320 -4.43 -35.00 2.81
N LYS A 321 -4.49 -34.33 3.97
CA LYS A 321 -3.82 -34.76 5.21
C LYS A 321 -4.20 -36.18 5.62
N TYR A 322 -5.50 -36.51 5.63
CA TYR A 322 -5.97 -37.85 6.00
C TYR A 322 -5.55 -38.90 4.97
N TYR A 323 -5.64 -38.60 3.67
CA TYR A 323 -5.21 -39.51 2.62
C TYR A 323 -3.71 -39.86 2.72
N LEU A 324 -2.87 -38.88 3.03
CA LEU A 324 -1.44 -39.08 3.21
C LEU A 324 -1.10 -39.93 4.45
N ALA A 325 -1.87 -39.79 5.53
CA ALA A 325 -1.72 -40.61 6.73
C ALA A 325 -2.16 -42.07 6.51
N GLU A 326 -3.27 -42.29 5.79
CA GLU A 326 -3.80 -43.62 5.49
C GLU A 326 -2.94 -44.35 4.44
N LYS A 327 -2.48 -43.62 3.40
CA LYS A 327 -1.76 -44.18 2.25
C LYS A 327 -0.43 -43.46 1.99
N PRO A 328 0.55 -43.57 2.92
CA PRO A 328 1.82 -42.84 2.84
C PRO A 328 2.74 -43.29 1.70
N ARG A 329 2.49 -44.45 1.07
CA ARG A 329 3.26 -44.98 -0.07
C ARG A 329 2.54 -44.85 -1.42
N SER A 330 1.40 -44.17 -1.47
CA SER A 330 0.63 -43.95 -2.70
C SER A 330 1.40 -43.13 -3.75
N SER A 331 0.96 -43.18 -5.02
CA SER A 331 1.48 -42.33 -6.08
C SER A 331 1.33 -40.83 -5.76
N PHE A 332 0.23 -40.46 -5.10
CA PHE A 332 0.03 -39.10 -4.60
C PHE A 332 0.99 -38.73 -3.48
N ALA A 333 1.26 -39.64 -2.53
CA ALA A 333 2.26 -39.39 -1.50
C ALA A 333 3.66 -39.16 -2.10
N LYS A 334 4.05 -39.95 -3.12
CA LYS A 334 5.29 -39.71 -3.89
C LYS A 334 5.28 -38.35 -4.59
N PHE A 335 4.16 -38.00 -5.23
CA PHE A 335 3.97 -36.68 -5.86
C PHE A 335 4.16 -35.54 -4.86
N CYS A 336 3.52 -35.61 -3.69
CA CYS A 336 3.69 -34.61 -2.64
C CYS A 336 5.16 -34.46 -2.21
N ARG A 337 5.90 -35.56 -2.01
CA ARG A 337 7.32 -35.48 -1.60
C ARG A 337 8.19 -34.78 -2.63
N VAL A 338 8.04 -35.15 -3.91
CA VAL A 338 8.84 -34.58 -5.00
C VAL A 338 8.48 -33.12 -5.21
N LYS A 339 7.19 -32.79 -5.27
CA LYS A 339 6.73 -31.41 -5.49
C LYS A 339 7.08 -30.51 -4.31
N TYR A 340 6.93 -30.97 -3.07
CA TYR A 340 7.32 -30.20 -1.88
C TYR A 340 8.81 -29.85 -1.90
N SER A 341 9.66 -30.84 -2.20
CA SER A 341 11.12 -30.66 -2.19
C SER A 341 11.62 -29.68 -3.25
N ARG A 342 10.92 -29.61 -4.38
CA ARG A 342 11.20 -28.65 -5.47
C ARG A 342 10.66 -27.26 -5.17
N LEU A 343 9.41 -27.19 -4.72
CA LEU A 343 8.73 -25.93 -4.46
C LEU A 343 9.29 -25.19 -3.25
N VAL A 344 9.56 -25.91 -2.16
CA VAL A 344 10.03 -25.34 -0.88
C VAL A 344 11.53 -25.63 -0.73
N HIS A 345 12.36 -24.76 -1.29
CA HIS A 345 13.83 -24.79 -1.19
C HIS A 345 14.30 -24.83 0.28
N PRO A 346 15.42 -25.53 0.64
CA PRO A 346 15.85 -25.64 2.04
C PRO A 346 16.13 -24.28 2.70
N LYS A 347 16.53 -23.27 1.90
CA LYS A 347 16.69 -21.88 2.39
C LYS A 347 15.36 -21.25 2.82
N MET A 348 14.27 -21.50 2.08
CA MET A 348 12.93 -21.03 2.46
C MET A 348 12.51 -21.69 3.77
N GLU A 349 12.65 -23.00 3.87
CA GLU A 349 12.28 -23.77 5.07
C GLU A 349 13.05 -23.33 6.32
N SER A 350 14.37 -23.16 6.20
CA SER A 350 15.22 -22.70 7.30
C SER A 350 14.86 -21.27 7.74
N SER A 351 14.33 -20.45 6.83
CA SER A 351 13.90 -19.08 7.15
C SER A 351 12.51 -19.03 7.78
N PHE A 352 11.57 -19.84 7.27
CA PHE A 352 10.19 -19.85 7.76
C PHE A 352 10.09 -20.57 9.12
N PHE A 353 10.83 -21.66 9.32
CA PHE A 353 10.69 -22.53 10.50
C PHE A 353 11.94 -22.58 11.38
N GLY A 354 13.04 -21.92 10.99
CA GLY A 354 14.31 -21.98 11.72
C GLY A 354 15.07 -23.31 11.60
N ASN A 355 14.54 -24.30 10.90
CA ASN A 355 15.12 -25.64 10.73
C ASN A 355 14.66 -26.30 9.42
N GLN A 356 15.14 -27.51 9.14
CA GLN A 356 14.75 -28.31 7.96
C GLN A 356 13.93 -29.58 8.34
N SER A 357 13.15 -29.48 9.42
CA SER A 357 12.40 -30.63 9.96
C SER A 357 11.35 -31.15 8.98
N HIS A 358 10.70 -30.28 8.22
CA HIS A 358 9.67 -30.68 7.26
C HIS A 358 10.27 -31.52 6.14
N ARG A 359 11.36 -31.04 5.53
CA ARG A 359 12.08 -31.75 4.47
C ARG A 359 12.65 -33.07 4.95
N ASN A 360 13.23 -33.11 6.15
CA ASN A 360 13.74 -34.36 6.73
C ASN A 360 12.59 -35.38 6.90
N LEU A 361 11.43 -34.94 7.39
CA LEU A 361 10.26 -35.80 7.55
C LEU A 361 9.69 -36.26 6.20
N VAL A 362 9.59 -35.37 5.22
CA VAL A 362 9.13 -35.66 3.85
C VAL A 362 10.07 -36.66 3.16
N ASN A 363 11.39 -36.52 3.34
CA ASN A 363 12.39 -37.43 2.81
C ASN A 363 12.34 -38.81 3.48
N ALA A 364 12.12 -38.86 4.79
CA ALA A 364 11.87 -40.11 5.53
C ALA A 364 10.53 -40.77 5.16
N GLY A 365 9.68 -40.06 4.41
CA GLY A 365 8.41 -40.53 3.91
C GLY A 365 7.21 -40.26 4.81
N GLY A 366 7.41 -39.52 5.89
CA GLY A 366 6.34 -38.92 6.69
C GLY A 366 5.86 -37.59 6.11
N PHE A 367 4.90 -36.98 6.79
CA PHE A 367 4.33 -35.69 6.40
C PHE A 367 4.14 -34.80 7.64
N PRO A 368 4.61 -33.53 7.62
CA PRO A 368 4.48 -32.63 8.75
C PRO A 368 3.02 -32.34 9.12
N ASP A 369 2.76 -32.22 10.42
CA ASP A 369 1.48 -31.74 10.93
C ASP A 369 1.54 -30.23 11.22
N THR A 370 1.62 -29.43 10.15
CA THR A 370 1.62 -27.97 10.22
C THR A 370 0.59 -27.38 9.27
N GLU A 371 0.07 -26.19 9.58
CA GLU A 371 -0.88 -25.49 8.71
C GLU A 371 -0.28 -25.18 7.32
N PHE A 372 1.02 -24.88 7.28
CA PHE A 372 1.77 -24.71 6.04
C PHE A 372 1.76 -25.96 5.18
N PHE A 373 2.13 -27.11 5.75
CA PHE A 373 2.12 -28.38 5.00
C PHE A 373 0.70 -28.81 4.64
N ALA A 374 -0.29 -28.60 5.51
CA ALA A 374 -1.69 -28.88 5.22
C ALA A 374 -2.21 -28.08 4.02
N SER A 375 -1.82 -26.81 3.92
CA SER A 375 -2.17 -25.92 2.81
C SER A 375 -1.47 -26.35 1.51
N PHE A 376 -0.18 -26.70 1.59
CA PHE A 376 0.55 -27.31 0.48
C PHE A 376 -0.11 -28.60 0.00
N ALA A 377 -0.44 -29.52 0.92
CA ALA A 377 -1.01 -30.82 0.61
C ALA A 377 -2.39 -30.68 -0.04
N GLU A 378 -3.21 -29.70 0.37
CA GLU A 378 -4.49 -29.41 -0.25
C GLU A 378 -4.30 -28.88 -1.69
N MET A 379 -3.36 -27.94 -1.91
CA MET A 379 -3.01 -27.49 -3.26
C MET A 379 -2.51 -28.64 -4.15
N ALA A 380 -1.59 -29.46 -3.63
CA ALA A 380 -1.06 -30.63 -4.31
C ALA A 380 -2.18 -31.62 -4.68
N LYS A 381 -3.14 -31.86 -3.78
CA LYS A 381 -4.33 -32.67 -4.04
C LYS A 381 -5.13 -32.12 -5.22
N ARG A 382 -5.36 -30.80 -5.31
CA ARG A 382 -6.12 -30.20 -6.42
C ARG A 382 -5.41 -30.39 -7.76
N VAL A 383 -4.10 -30.16 -7.81
CA VAL A 383 -3.27 -30.42 -9.00
C VAL A 383 -3.30 -31.90 -9.40
N TRP A 384 -3.19 -32.80 -8.42
CA TRP A 384 -3.26 -34.24 -8.65
C TRP A 384 -4.63 -34.69 -9.18
N LEU A 385 -5.73 -34.17 -8.63
CA LEU A 385 -7.08 -34.45 -9.13
C LEU A 385 -7.27 -33.93 -10.56
N LEU A 386 -6.77 -32.73 -10.86
CA LEU A 386 -6.80 -32.19 -12.21
C LEU A 386 -6.02 -33.07 -13.20
N HIS A 387 -4.87 -33.60 -12.77
CA HIS A 387 -4.07 -34.57 -13.51
C HIS A 387 -4.82 -35.87 -13.77
N CYS A 388 -5.40 -36.48 -12.73
CA CYS A 388 -6.24 -37.68 -12.90
C CYS A 388 -7.37 -37.43 -13.88
N LEU A 389 -8.03 -36.26 -13.81
CA LEU A 389 -9.10 -35.92 -14.71
C LEU A 389 -8.60 -35.72 -16.16
N ALA A 390 -7.43 -35.09 -16.36
CA ALA A 390 -6.82 -34.91 -17.69
C ALA A 390 -6.64 -36.23 -18.44
N PHE A 391 -6.16 -37.26 -17.75
CA PHE A 391 -5.97 -38.61 -18.31
C PHE A 391 -7.25 -39.45 -18.37
N SER A 392 -8.36 -38.95 -17.80
CA SER A 392 -9.69 -39.60 -17.86
C SER A 392 -10.49 -39.18 -19.10
N TYR A 393 -10.11 -38.13 -19.83
CA TYR A 393 -10.74 -37.75 -21.10
C TYR A 393 -10.23 -38.59 -22.27
N GLU A 394 -11.07 -38.73 -23.31
CA GLU A 394 -10.69 -39.27 -24.62
C GLU A 394 -11.12 -38.26 -25.72
N PRO A 395 -10.17 -37.62 -26.43
CA PRO A 395 -8.72 -37.66 -26.21
C PRO A 395 -8.34 -37.00 -24.87
N GLN A 396 -7.18 -37.40 -24.32
CA GLN A 396 -6.64 -36.86 -23.07
C GLN A 396 -6.49 -35.33 -23.14
N ALA A 397 -6.74 -34.67 -22.00
CA ALA A 397 -6.51 -33.24 -21.92
C ALA A 397 -5.02 -32.95 -22.04
N SER A 398 -4.66 -31.98 -22.87
CA SER A 398 -3.28 -31.51 -23.02
C SER A 398 -3.11 -30.16 -22.32
N ILE A 399 -1.90 -29.90 -21.84
CA ILE A 399 -1.49 -28.66 -21.20
C ILE A 399 -0.63 -27.85 -22.17
N PHE A 400 -0.76 -26.53 -22.17
CA PHE A 400 0.09 -25.63 -22.94
C PHE A 400 0.44 -24.37 -22.16
N GLN A 401 1.54 -23.73 -22.52
CA GLN A 401 2.01 -22.47 -21.94
C GLN A 401 2.60 -21.60 -23.04
N VAL A 402 2.71 -20.30 -22.77
CA VAL A 402 3.17 -19.31 -23.75
C VAL A 402 4.55 -18.80 -23.34
N GLY A 403 5.43 -18.62 -24.33
CA GLY A 403 6.77 -18.07 -24.12
C GLY A 403 6.76 -16.56 -23.86
N LYS A 404 7.81 -16.09 -23.19
CA LYS A 404 8.09 -14.66 -23.02
C LYS A 404 8.27 -13.98 -24.37
N GLY A 405 7.70 -12.79 -24.53
CA GLY A 405 7.77 -11.97 -25.74
C GLY A 405 6.76 -12.34 -26.83
N CYS A 406 5.92 -13.36 -26.62
CA CYS A 406 4.83 -13.66 -27.53
C CYS A 406 3.77 -12.55 -27.52
N ARG A 407 3.19 -12.28 -28.69
CA ARG A 407 2.03 -11.37 -28.81
C ARG A 407 0.83 -11.96 -28.07
N PHE A 408 0.09 -11.10 -27.37
CA PHE A 408 -1.16 -11.50 -26.73
C PHE A 408 -2.20 -11.97 -27.77
N SER A 409 -2.85 -13.10 -27.48
CA SER A 409 -3.97 -13.64 -28.26
C SER A 409 -5.13 -13.95 -27.32
N ASP A 410 -6.20 -13.18 -27.44
CA ASP A 410 -7.46 -13.35 -26.70
C ASP A 410 -8.13 -14.70 -26.95
N VAL A 411 -7.77 -15.44 -28.00
CA VAL A 411 -8.27 -16.81 -28.25
C VAL A 411 -7.65 -17.84 -27.29
N TYR A 412 -6.37 -17.68 -26.94
CA TYR A 412 -5.60 -18.66 -26.16
C TYR A 412 -5.19 -18.16 -24.78
N MET A 413 -5.38 -16.87 -24.49
CA MET A 413 -4.81 -16.18 -23.34
C MET A 413 -5.85 -15.27 -22.67
N GLU A 414 -5.81 -15.23 -21.34
CA GLU A 414 -6.52 -14.29 -20.48
C GLU A 414 -5.45 -13.44 -19.76
N SER A 415 -5.60 -12.11 -19.79
CA SER A 415 -4.68 -11.21 -19.07
C SER A 415 -5.05 -11.18 -17.58
N VAL A 416 -4.06 -11.30 -16.69
CA VAL A 416 -4.29 -11.07 -15.26
C VAL A 416 -4.20 -9.59 -14.85
N ASN A 417 -3.63 -8.76 -15.74
CA ASN A 417 -3.45 -7.32 -15.55
C ASN A 417 -4.12 -6.52 -16.68
N ASP A 418 -5.45 -6.59 -16.75
CA ASP A 418 -6.27 -5.92 -17.78
C ASP A 418 -6.05 -4.41 -17.91
N GLU A 419 -5.54 -3.77 -16.85
CA GLU A 419 -5.18 -2.36 -16.87
C GLU A 419 -4.13 -2.01 -17.93
N VAL A 420 -3.28 -2.96 -18.35
CA VAL A 420 -2.31 -2.75 -19.43
C VAL A 420 -2.96 -2.22 -20.72
N PHE A 421 -4.18 -2.67 -21.03
CA PHE A 421 -4.93 -2.25 -22.21
C PHE A 421 -5.48 -0.82 -22.11
N LEU A 422 -5.43 -0.21 -20.92
CA LEU A 422 -5.76 1.20 -20.71
C LEU A 422 -4.56 2.13 -20.94
N TYR A 423 -3.34 1.62 -20.73
CA TYR A 423 -2.09 2.39 -20.84
C TYR A 423 -1.35 2.18 -22.15
N SER A 424 -1.70 1.15 -22.94
CA SER A 424 -1.17 1.00 -24.29
C SER A 424 -1.72 2.13 -25.16
N GLU A 425 -0.91 3.15 -25.42
CA GLU A 425 -1.10 3.99 -26.59
C GLU A 425 -1.10 3.10 -27.85
N VAL A 426 -1.86 3.52 -28.86
CA VAL A 426 -2.41 2.70 -29.95
C VAL A 426 -1.36 1.95 -30.81
N GLU A 427 -0.06 2.14 -30.57
CA GLU A 427 1.01 1.67 -31.46
C GLU A 427 1.81 0.46 -30.98
N SER A 428 1.57 -0.10 -29.78
CA SER A 428 2.29 -1.31 -29.33
C SER A 428 1.39 -2.35 -28.70
N ASP A 429 1.20 -3.48 -29.41
CA ASP A 429 0.54 -4.67 -28.87
C ASP A 429 1.27 -5.16 -27.61
N PRO A 430 0.57 -5.38 -26.49
CA PRO A 430 1.20 -5.89 -25.27
C PRO A 430 1.78 -7.29 -25.51
N GLN A 431 2.94 -7.53 -24.90
CA GLN A 431 3.65 -8.81 -24.99
C GLN A 431 3.57 -9.58 -23.68
N VAL A 432 3.48 -10.89 -23.79
CA VAL A 432 3.50 -11.79 -22.63
C VAL A 432 4.86 -11.70 -21.95
N ALA A 433 4.88 -11.29 -20.69
CA ALA A 433 6.06 -11.34 -19.85
C ALA A 433 6.31 -12.79 -19.40
N PHE A 434 5.29 -13.42 -18.84
CA PHE A 434 5.30 -14.82 -18.39
C PHE A 434 3.88 -15.39 -18.30
N THR A 435 3.79 -16.72 -18.30
CA THR A 435 2.53 -17.45 -18.05
C THR A 435 2.34 -17.65 -16.55
N VAL A 436 1.24 -17.17 -15.98
CA VAL A 436 0.86 -17.33 -14.57
C VAL A 436 0.24 -18.70 -14.33
N VAL A 437 -0.76 -19.06 -15.14
CA VAL A 437 -1.44 -20.36 -15.08
C VAL A 437 -1.43 -20.96 -16.49
N PRO A 438 -1.02 -22.23 -16.66
CA PRO A 438 -1.03 -22.87 -17.96
C PRO A 438 -2.46 -23.03 -18.51
N GLY A 439 -2.56 -23.08 -19.83
CA GLY A 439 -3.81 -23.37 -20.54
C GLY A 439 -3.98 -24.87 -20.77
N PHE A 440 -5.20 -25.27 -21.12
CA PHE A 440 -5.52 -26.67 -21.37
C PHE A 440 -6.38 -26.85 -22.62
N ARG A 441 -6.23 -27.98 -23.32
CA ARG A 441 -7.06 -28.35 -24.47
C ARG A 441 -7.72 -29.70 -24.22
N ILE A 442 -9.05 -29.73 -24.31
CA ILE A 442 -9.90 -30.90 -24.08
C ILE A 442 -10.77 -31.09 -25.32
N GLY A 443 -10.41 -32.05 -26.16
CA GLY A 443 -11.03 -32.20 -27.48
C GLY A 443 -10.92 -30.90 -28.29
N LYS A 444 -12.06 -30.28 -28.61
CA LYS A 444 -12.15 -28.99 -29.34
C LYS A 444 -12.17 -27.76 -28.42
N THR A 445 -12.26 -27.95 -27.10
CA THR A 445 -12.37 -26.85 -26.14
C THR A 445 -10.96 -26.42 -25.73
N VAL A 446 -10.69 -25.12 -25.81
CA VAL A 446 -9.46 -24.50 -25.32
C VAL A 446 -9.80 -23.71 -24.07
N LEU A 447 -9.09 -24.01 -22.98
CA LEU A 447 -9.07 -23.22 -21.76
C LEU A 447 -7.85 -22.32 -21.83
N GLN A 448 -8.08 -21.01 -21.81
CA GLN A 448 -7.03 -20.01 -21.94
C GLN A 448 -6.00 -20.15 -20.81
N CYS A 449 -4.74 -19.92 -21.15
CA CYS A 449 -3.71 -19.68 -20.13
C CYS A 449 -3.89 -18.28 -19.53
N GLN A 450 -3.51 -18.10 -18.27
CA GLN A 450 -3.48 -16.77 -17.65
C GLN A 450 -2.08 -16.21 -17.77
N VAL A 451 -1.94 -15.01 -18.34
CA VAL A 451 -0.65 -14.41 -18.67
C VAL A 451 -0.52 -13.03 -18.04
N TYR A 452 0.70 -12.70 -17.61
CA TYR A 452 1.06 -11.33 -17.25
C TYR A 452 1.61 -10.61 -18.47
N LEU A 453 1.06 -9.44 -18.77
CA LEU A 453 1.43 -8.65 -19.93
C LEU A 453 2.37 -7.50 -19.54
N SER A 454 3.35 -7.24 -20.39
CA SER A 454 4.28 -6.11 -20.27
C SER A 454 4.23 -5.25 -21.54
N GLN A 455 4.47 -3.95 -21.39
CA GLN A 455 4.63 -3.05 -22.53
C GLN A 455 5.94 -3.38 -23.26
N HIS A 456 5.93 -3.21 -24.58
CA HIS A 456 7.10 -3.46 -25.41
C HIS A 456 8.23 -2.50 -25.03
N GLN A 457 9.26 -3.00 -24.36
CA GLN A 457 10.52 -2.27 -24.26
C GLN A 457 11.23 -2.38 -25.61
N THR A 458 11.13 -1.35 -26.45
CA THR A 458 12.08 -1.18 -27.55
C THR A 458 13.47 -1.16 -26.92
N LYS A 459 14.22 -2.25 -27.05
CA LYS A 459 15.65 -2.26 -26.80
C LYS A 459 16.26 -1.31 -27.82
N VAL A 460 16.35 -0.01 -27.49
CA VAL A 460 17.26 0.91 -28.16
C VAL A 460 18.66 0.45 -27.76
N LYS A 461 19.16 -0.59 -28.43
CA LYS A 461 20.59 -0.81 -28.56
C LYS A 461 21.09 0.42 -29.31
N LYS A 462 21.51 1.46 -28.58
CA LYS A 462 22.37 2.51 -29.11
C LYS A 462 23.62 1.79 -29.64
N LYS A 463 23.60 1.44 -30.92
CA LYS A 463 24.79 1.14 -31.70
C LYS A 463 25.60 2.43 -31.64
N ILE A 464 26.56 2.49 -30.73
CA ILE A 464 27.64 3.48 -30.78
C ILE A 464 28.45 3.07 -32.01
N THR A 465 28.05 3.57 -33.18
CA THR A 465 28.89 3.55 -34.37
C THR A 465 30.00 4.55 -34.12
N SER A 466 31.14 4.02 -33.66
CA SER A 466 32.43 4.69 -33.68
C SER A 466 32.84 4.91 -35.14
N THR A 467 32.40 6.01 -35.74
CA THR A 467 32.99 6.54 -36.96
C THR A 467 34.11 7.50 -36.55
N LYS A 468 35.32 6.96 -36.37
CA LYS A 468 36.54 7.78 -36.45
C LYS A 468 36.74 8.09 -37.93
N GLN A 469 36.38 9.30 -38.33
CA GLN A 469 36.86 9.87 -39.59
C GLN A 469 38.36 10.20 -39.44
N ARG A 470 39.04 10.06 -40.58
CA ARG A 470 40.49 10.21 -40.82
C ARG A 470 41.10 11.45 -40.21
#